data_AF-A0A0G1CDL1-F1
#
_entry.id   AF-A0A0G1CDL1-F1
#
_cell.length_a   1.000
_cell.length_b   1.000
_cell.length_c   1.000
_cell.angle_alpha   90.00
_cell.angle_beta   90.00
_cell.angle_gamma   90.00
#
_symmetry.space_group_name_H-M   'P 1'
#
loop_
_entity.id
_entity.type
_entity.pdbx_description
1 polymer ?
#
loop_
_entity_poly.entity_id
_entity_poly.type
_entity_poly.pdbx_seq_one_letter_code
_entity_poly.pdbx_strand_id
1 'polypeptide(L)'
;MPQQLPKPHSKLVRALFFWTGITATFSYRVIIILTNYPAIWLKLAWYVGTVGFVVYFIHRYQISERRAKLIHDHQLNSKVAAMPNLNEADRAAMEYLFQTLESSKEKWNYIFIFVMSGLALVWGVVTDIAAWLK
;
A
#
# COMPACT_ATOMS: atom_id res chain seq x y z
N MET A 1 21.70 -18.60 12.67
CA MET A 1 21.35 -17.49 13.60
C MET A 1 19.84 -17.30 13.52
N PRO A 2 19.10 -17.19 14.64
CA PRO A 2 17.66 -16.93 14.56
C PRO A 2 17.44 -15.58 13.87
N GLN A 3 16.82 -15.60 12.68
CA GLN A 3 16.42 -14.37 12.01
C GLN A 3 15.43 -13.64 12.92
N GLN A 4 15.78 -12.41 13.32
CA GLN A 4 14.90 -11.59 14.15
C GLN A 4 13.60 -11.32 13.38
N LEU A 5 12.47 -11.72 13.96
CA LEU A 5 11.16 -11.43 13.41
C LEU A 5 10.97 -9.91 13.29
N PRO A 6 10.51 -9.40 12.14
CA PRO A 6 10.29 -7.97 11.98
C PRO A 6 9.18 -7.51 12.94
N LYS A 7 9.52 -6.51 13.75
CA LYS A 7 8.56 -5.92 14.71
C LYS A 7 7.51 -5.11 13.95
N PRO A 8 6.22 -5.17 14.36
CA PRO A 8 5.20 -4.29 13.82
C PRO A 8 5.60 -2.82 13.99
N HIS A 9 5.28 -1.98 12.99
CA HIS A 9 5.40 -0.54 13.14
C HIS A 9 4.55 -0.02 14.31
N SER A 10 4.98 1.08 14.92
CA SER A 10 4.25 1.70 16.03
C SER A 10 2.81 2.06 15.64
N LYS A 11 1.92 2.10 16.63
CA LYS A 11 0.50 2.45 16.42
C LYS A 11 0.34 3.77 15.68
N LEU A 12 1.16 4.77 16.01
CA LEU A 12 1.17 6.08 15.39
C LEU A 12 1.53 5.99 13.90
N VAL A 13 2.60 5.27 13.54
CA VAL A 13 3.01 5.10 12.14
C VAL A 13 1.90 4.42 11.33
N ARG A 14 1.28 3.38 11.88
CA ARG A 14 0.15 2.70 11.23
C ARG A 14 -1.05 3.64 11.01
N ALA A 15 -1.36 4.48 12.01
CA ALA A 15 -2.42 5.47 11.90
C ALA A 15 -2.11 6.55 10.85
N LEU A 16 -0.86 7.02 10.77
CA LEU A 16 -0.43 7.98 9.76
C LEU A 16 -0.64 7.44 8.34
N PHE A 17 -0.20 6.21 8.06
CA PHE A 17 -0.41 5.61 6.74
C PHE A 17 -1.90 5.37 6.45
N PHE A 18 -2.68 4.97 7.45
CA PHE A 18 -4.14 4.83 7.31
C PHE A 18 -4.79 6.16 6.90
N TRP A 19 -4.49 7.25 7.62
CA TRP A 19 -5.00 8.58 7.31
C TRP A 19 -4.49 9.10 5.97
N THR A 20 -3.23 8.82 5.61
CA THR A 20 -2.68 9.17 4.29
C THR A 20 -3.51 8.56 3.17
N GLY A 21 -3.90 7.28 3.28
CA GLY A 21 -4.74 6.62 2.29
C GLY A 21 -6.16 7.21 2.20
N ILE A 22 -6.76 7.56 3.34
CA ILE A 22 -8.07 8.22 3.40
C ILE A 22 -8.01 9.59 2.72
N THR A 23 -7.05 10.43 3.13
CA THR A 23 -6.86 11.76 2.57
C THR A 23 -6.62 11.68 1.07
N ALA A 24 -5.77 10.77 0.61
CA ALA A 24 -5.49 10.61 -0.82
C ALA A 24 -6.75 10.24 -1.62
N THR A 25 -7.51 9.27 -1.12
CA THR A 25 -8.77 8.84 -1.75
C THR A 25 -9.78 9.98 -1.77
N PHE A 26 -9.95 10.68 -0.65
CA PHE A 26 -10.84 11.81 -0.54
C PHE A 26 -10.47 12.93 -1.51
N SER A 27 -9.18 13.27 -1.60
CA SER A 27 -8.66 14.26 -2.54
C SER A 27 -9.05 13.96 -3.99
N TYR A 28 -8.93 12.71 -4.45
CA TYR A 28 -9.38 12.36 -5.80
C TYR A 28 -10.89 12.40 -6.00
N ARG A 29 -11.68 12.14 -4.94
CA ARG A 29 -13.14 12.24 -5.02
C ARG A 29 -13.62 13.68 -5.05
N VAL A 30 -12.97 14.57 -4.31
CA VAL A 30 -13.35 15.99 -4.28
C VAL A 30 -12.98 16.73 -5.57
N ILE A 31 -12.00 16.25 -6.37
CA ILE A 31 -11.66 16.84 -7.67
C ILE A 31 -12.90 17.03 -8.56
N ILE A 32 -13.81 16.05 -8.59
CA ILE A 32 -15.04 16.13 -9.39
C ILE A 32 -15.89 17.35 -8.97
N ILE A 33 -16.00 17.58 -7.66
CA ILE A 33 -16.75 18.71 -7.08
C ILE A 33 -16.02 20.04 -7.36
N LEU A 34 -14.68 20.02 -7.28
CA LEU A 34 -13.84 21.20 -7.47
C LEU A 34 -13.77 21.70 -8.92
N THR A 35 -14.34 20.96 -9.88
CA THR A 35 -14.42 21.38 -11.29
C THR A 35 -15.13 22.73 -11.48
N ASN A 36 -16.07 23.08 -10.59
CA ASN A 36 -16.79 24.35 -10.64
C ASN A 36 -16.12 25.48 -9.83
N TYR A 37 -14.94 25.23 -9.26
CA TYR A 37 -14.20 26.15 -8.41
C TYR A 37 -12.92 26.62 -9.10
N PRO A 38 -12.22 27.67 -8.59
CA PRO A 38 -10.96 28.11 -9.13
C PRO A 38 -9.95 26.96 -9.25
N ALA A 39 -9.23 26.90 -10.38
CA ALA A 39 -8.34 25.80 -10.74
C ALA A 39 -7.26 25.47 -9.70
N ILE A 40 -6.91 26.43 -8.82
CA ILE A 40 -5.96 26.21 -7.73
C ILE A 40 -6.42 25.08 -6.78
N TRP A 41 -7.71 24.98 -6.48
CA TRP A 41 -8.23 23.93 -5.60
C TRP A 41 -8.15 22.55 -6.22
N LEU A 42 -8.41 22.46 -7.53
CA LEU A 42 -8.26 21.24 -8.31
C LEU A 42 -6.79 20.78 -8.28
N LYS A 43 -5.84 21.70 -8.51
CA LYS A 43 -4.41 21.40 -8.45
C LYS A 43 -3.99 20.93 -7.06
N LEU A 44 -4.38 21.65 -6.00
CA LEU A 44 -4.06 21.26 -4.62
C LEU A 44 -4.59 19.87 -4.27
N ALA A 45 -5.86 19.60 -4.58
CA ALA A 45 -6.46 18.28 -4.36
C ALA A 45 -5.72 17.20 -5.15
N TRP A 46 -5.38 17.46 -6.42
CA TRP A 46 -4.64 16.50 -7.24
C TRP A 46 -3.25 16.21 -6.68
N TYR A 47 -2.48 17.22 -6.26
CA TYR A 47 -1.15 17.03 -5.68
C TYR A 47 -1.20 16.26 -4.35
N VAL A 48 -2.09 16.66 -3.44
CA VAL A 48 -2.28 15.98 -2.15
C VAL A 48 -2.70 14.53 -2.37
N GLY A 49 -3.64 14.29 -3.30
CA GLY A 49 -4.07 12.96 -3.70
C GLY A 49 -2.95 12.09 -4.23
N THR A 50 -2.19 12.63 -5.19
CA THR A 50 -1.13 11.90 -5.89
C THR A 50 0.02 11.55 -4.94
N VAL A 51 0.50 12.51 -4.15
CA VAL A 51 1.55 12.28 -3.14
C VAL A 51 1.07 11.27 -2.10
N GLY A 52 -0.17 11.40 -1.63
CA GLY A 52 -0.76 10.47 -0.68
C GLY A 52 -0.82 9.04 -1.21
N PHE A 53 -1.18 8.84 -2.49
CA PHE A 53 -1.13 7.52 -3.13
C PHE A 53 0.29 6.96 -3.26
N VAL A 54 1.27 7.77 -3.67
CA VAL A 54 2.67 7.35 -3.73
C VAL A 54 3.11 6.81 -2.36
N VAL A 55 2.90 7.58 -1.29
CA VAL A 55 3.31 7.22 0.07
C VAL A 55 2.53 6.02 0.61
N TYR A 56 1.22 5.96 0.38
CA TYR A 56 0.37 4.89 0.87
C TYR A 56 0.68 3.55 0.20
N PHE A 57 0.76 3.52 -1.13
CA PHE A 57 0.90 2.28 -1.87
C PHE A 57 2.31 1.67 -1.77
N ILE A 58 3.37 2.47 -1.64
CA ILE A 58 4.70 1.92 -1.35
C ILE A 58 4.73 1.24 0.02
N HIS A 59 4.13 1.86 1.04
CA HIS A 59 4.03 1.25 2.36
C HIS A 59 3.22 -0.03 2.32
N ARG A 60 2.08 -0.03 1.65
CA ARG A 60 1.21 -1.20 1.52
C ARG A 60 1.91 -2.35 0.78
N TYR A 61 2.68 -2.04 -0.26
CA TYR A 61 3.54 -3.01 -0.96
C TYR A 61 4.56 -3.63 -0.01
N GLN A 62 5.32 -2.81 0.73
CA GLN A 62 6.34 -3.29 1.67
C GLN A 62 5.76 -4.23 2.74
N ILE A 63 4.57 -3.92 3.27
CA ILE A 63 3.90 -4.76 4.29
C ILE A 63 3.38 -6.07 3.69
N SER A 64 2.84 -6.04 2.46
CA SER A 64 2.41 -7.25 1.76
C SER A 64 3.60 -8.16 1.46
N GLU A 65 4.66 -7.62 0.86
CA GLU A 65 5.86 -8.36 0.50
C GLU A 65 6.60 -8.94 1.72
N ARG A 66 6.72 -8.18 2.81
CA ARG A 66 7.30 -8.71 4.07
C ARG A 66 6.52 -9.89 4.62
N ARG A 67 5.18 -9.86 4.56
CA ARG A 67 4.33 -10.96 5.05
C ARG A 67 4.50 -12.21 4.20
N ALA A 68 4.41 -12.08 2.88
CA ALA A 68 4.63 -13.19 1.95
C ALA A 68 6.03 -13.79 2.13
N LYS A 69 7.06 -12.95 2.22
CA LYS A 69 8.45 -13.38 2.42
C LYS A 69 8.64 -14.12 3.74
N LEU A 70 8.05 -13.67 4.84
CA LEU A 70 8.13 -14.40 6.13
C LEU A 70 7.49 -15.78 6.07
N ILE A 71 6.34 -15.91 5.39
CA ILE A 71 5.67 -17.19 5.22
C ILE A 71 6.56 -18.14 4.42
N HIS A 72 7.14 -17.64 3.34
CA HIS A 72 8.02 -18.39 2.45
C HIS A 72 9.34 -18.80 3.13
N ASP A 73 10.09 -17.83 3.66
CA ASP A 73 11.43 -18.03 4.24
C ASP A 73 11.39 -18.95 5.47
N HIS A 74 10.30 -18.90 6.25
CA HIS A 74 10.12 -19.79 7.39
C HIS A 74 9.35 -21.08 7.06
N GLN A 75 8.94 -21.29 5.81
CA GLN A 75 8.13 -22.42 5.36
C GLN A 75 6.91 -22.65 6.27
N LEU A 76 6.22 -21.57 6.64
CA LEU A 76 5.15 -21.62 7.64
C LEU A 76 3.99 -22.50 7.18
N ASN A 77 3.70 -22.53 5.87
CA ASN A 77 2.69 -23.40 5.29
C ASN A 77 2.99 -24.89 5.56
N SER A 78 4.22 -25.35 5.29
CA SER A 78 4.64 -26.73 5.55
C SER A 78 4.68 -27.08 7.05
N LYS A 79 5.06 -26.12 7.90
CA LYS A 79 5.12 -26.32 9.35
C LYS A 79 3.75 -26.46 10.00
N VAL A 80 2.74 -25.75 9.50
CA VAL A 80 1.36 -25.88 9.97
C VAL A 80 0.78 -27.23 9.57
N ALA A 81 1.05 -27.69 8.36
CA ALA A 81 0.60 -29.01 7.88
C ALA A 81 1.11 -30.17 8.77
N ALA A 82 2.35 -30.07 9.25
CA ALA A 82 2.98 -31.08 10.10
C ALA A 82 2.73 -30.91 11.61
N MET A 83 1.93 -29.93 12.05
CA MET A 83 1.78 -29.62 13.46
C MET A 83 0.84 -30.64 14.17
N PRO A 84 1.33 -31.40 15.17
CA PRO A 84 0.60 -32.53 15.74
C PRO A 84 -0.58 -32.15 16.65
N ASN A 85 -0.56 -30.95 17.24
CA ASN A 85 -1.57 -30.50 18.23
C ASN A 85 -2.59 -29.51 17.66
N LEU A 86 -2.67 -29.37 16.35
CA LEU A 86 -3.65 -28.50 15.70
C LEU A 86 -4.86 -29.33 15.27
N ASN A 87 -6.07 -28.89 15.62
CA ASN A 87 -7.28 -29.51 15.08
C ASN A 87 -7.39 -29.21 13.57
N GLU A 88 -8.22 -29.99 12.87
CA GLU A 88 -8.35 -29.90 11.41
C GLU A 88 -8.87 -28.55 10.93
N ALA A 89 -9.81 -27.94 11.68
CA ALA A 89 -10.40 -26.66 11.34
C ALA A 89 -9.37 -25.51 11.42
N ASP A 90 -8.60 -25.46 12.49
CA ASP A 90 -7.54 -24.47 12.68
C ASP A 90 -6.41 -24.66 11.65
N ARG A 91 -6.11 -25.91 11.28
CA ARG A 91 -5.10 -26.22 10.26
C ARG A 91 -5.52 -25.68 8.90
N ALA A 92 -6.73 -26.01 8.47
CA ALA A 92 -7.29 -25.53 7.21
C ALA A 92 -7.36 -23.98 7.18
N ALA A 93 -7.73 -23.35 8.29
CA ALA A 93 -7.77 -21.89 8.39
C ALA A 93 -6.38 -21.25 8.25
N MET A 94 -5.36 -21.80 8.93
CA MET A 94 -3.99 -21.29 8.85
C MET A 94 -3.37 -21.50 7.46
N GLU A 95 -3.55 -22.69 6.86
CA GLU A 95 -3.10 -22.99 5.50
C GLU A 95 -3.74 -22.03 4.49
N TYR A 96 -5.05 -21.79 4.59
CA TYR A 96 -5.75 -20.83 3.76
C TYR A 96 -5.17 -19.41 3.90
N LEU A 97 -4.94 -18.94 5.13
CA LEU A 97 -4.36 -17.62 5.37
C LEU A 97 -2.95 -17.49 4.79
N PHE A 98 -2.10 -18.49 4.95
CA PHE A 98 -0.73 -18.45 4.45
C PHE A 98 -0.67 -18.51 2.93
N GLN A 99 -1.44 -19.40 2.31
CA GLN A 99 -1.53 -19.49 0.86
C GLN A 99 -2.05 -18.19 0.26
N THR A 100 -3.13 -17.62 0.79
CA THR A 100 -3.70 -16.37 0.26
C THR A 100 -2.76 -15.18 0.44
N LEU A 101 -1.98 -15.10 1.52
CA LEU A 101 -1.00 -14.05 1.72
C LEU A 101 0.22 -14.18 0.78
N GLU A 102 0.64 -15.39 0.42
CA GLU A 102 1.73 -15.62 -0.54
C GLU A 102 1.29 -15.43 -1.99
N SER A 103 0.10 -15.94 -2.36
CA SER A 103 -0.38 -15.95 -3.74
C SER A 103 -1.09 -14.67 -4.16
N SER A 104 -1.33 -13.73 -3.24
CA SER A 104 -2.10 -12.52 -3.53
C SER A 104 -1.43 -11.65 -4.58
N LYS A 105 -2.21 -11.30 -5.61
CA LYS A 105 -1.81 -10.30 -6.63
C LYS A 105 -1.93 -8.87 -6.13
N GLU A 106 -2.35 -8.63 -4.88
CA GLU A 106 -2.51 -7.27 -4.32
C GLU A 106 -1.23 -6.44 -4.45
N LYS A 107 -0.06 -7.07 -4.27
CA LYS A 107 1.24 -6.40 -4.34
C LYS A 107 1.51 -5.79 -5.72
N TRP A 108 1.04 -6.44 -6.78
CA TRP A 108 1.16 -5.93 -8.15
C TRP A 108 0.26 -4.71 -8.37
N ASN A 109 -0.93 -4.68 -7.77
CA ASN A 109 -1.78 -3.50 -7.81
C ASN A 109 -1.13 -2.33 -7.08
N TYR A 110 -0.50 -2.59 -5.92
CA TYR A 110 0.16 -1.55 -5.15
C TYR A 110 1.36 -0.95 -5.88
N ILE A 111 2.23 -1.78 -6.46
CA ILE A 111 3.38 -1.27 -7.21
C ILE A 111 2.94 -0.55 -8.49
N PHE A 112 1.91 -1.04 -9.18
CA PHE A 112 1.37 -0.38 -10.37
C PHE A 112 0.86 1.03 -10.03
N ILE A 113 0.01 1.17 -9.00
CA ILE A 113 -0.51 2.48 -8.60
C ILE A 113 0.64 3.38 -8.14
N PHE A 114 1.59 2.88 -7.33
CA PHE A 114 2.75 3.65 -6.91
C PHE A 114 3.55 4.21 -8.10
N VAL A 115 3.89 3.37 -9.08
CA VAL A 115 4.65 3.78 -10.27
C VAL A 115 3.86 4.79 -11.10
N MET A 116 2.59 4.50 -11.38
CA MET A 116 1.74 5.40 -12.16
C MET A 116 1.53 6.75 -11.47
N SER A 117 1.31 6.77 -10.15
CA SER A 117 1.21 8.00 -9.36
C SER A 117 2.54 8.76 -9.32
N GLY A 118 3.68 8.07 -9.22
CA GLY A 118 4.99 8.70 -9.27
C GLY A 118 5.27 9.37 -10.62
N LEU A 119 5.00 8.67 -11.73
CA LEU A 119 5.12 9.22 -13.08
C LEU A 119 4.20 10.41 -13.30
N ALA A 120 2.94 10.30 -12.86
CA ALA A 120 1.97 11.39 -12.95
C ALA A 120 2.45 12.61 -12.14
N LEU A 121 2.96 12.42 -10.93
CA LEU A 121 3.49 13.49 -10.08
C LEU A 121 4.65 14.23 -10.75
N VAL A 122 5.63 13.48 -11.28
CA VAL A 122 6.77 14.05 -12.01
C VAL A 122 6.29 14.87 -13.19
N TRP A 123 5.37 14.32 -13.99
CA TRP A 123 4.80 15.02 -15.13
C TRP A 123 4.10 16.31 -14.70
N GLY A 124 3.23 16.25 -13.69
CA GLY A 124 2.52 17.42 -13.16
C GLY A 124 3.46 18.53 -12.73
N VAL A 125 4.47 18.20 -11.92
CA VAL A 125 5.47 19.17 -11.45
C VAL A 125 6.22 19.81 -12.62
N VAL A 126 6.70 19.00 -13.58
CA VAL A 126 7.42 19.52 -14.76
C VAL A 126 6.54 20.47 -15.57
N THR A 127 5.27 20.10 -15.80
CA THR A 127 4.34 20.96 -16.56
C THR A 127 4.01 22.26 -15.86
N ASP A 128 3.84 22.25 -14.54
CA ASP A 128 3.54 23.46 -13.77
C ASP A 128 4.75 24.40 -13.71
N ILE A 129 5.97 23.87 -13.53
CA ILE A 129 7.20 24.66 -13.57
C ILE A 129 7.39 25.29 -14.97
N ALA A 130 7.21 24.50 -16.02
CA ALA A 130 7.33 24.99 -17.40
C ALA A 130 6.29 26.08 -17.72
N ALA A 131 5.08 25.98 -17.16
CA ALA A 131 4.06 27.01 -17.31
C ALA A 131 4.39 28.30 -16.54
N TRP A 132 5.05 28.19 -15.38
CA TRP A 132 5.46 29.35 -14.57
C TRP A 132 6.64 30.13 -15.16
N LEU A 133 7.50 29.47 -15.93
CA LEU A 133 8.68 30.07 -16.58
C LEU A 133 8.36 30.78 -17.91
N LYS A 134 7.14 30.63 -18.44
CA LYS A 134 6.66 31.33 -19.66
C LYS A 134 5.93 32.61 -19.28
#